data_AF-A0A292SP43-F1
#
_entry.id   AF-A0A292SP43-F1
#
_cell.length_a   1.000
_cell.length_b   1.000
_cell.length_c   1.000
_cell.angle_alpha   90.00
_cell.angle_beta   90.00
_cell.angle_gamma   90.00
#
_symmetry.space_group_name_H-M   'P 1'
#
loop_
_entity.id
_entity.type
_entity.pdbx_description
1 polymer ?
#
loop_
_entity_poly.entity_id
_entity_poly.type
_entity_poly.pdbx_seq_one_letter_code
_entity_poly.pdbx_strand_id
1 'polypeptide(L)'
;MKKLLITLILILSANTVSAYDYPPFIRDGIKPEDTVSYSPKDHKWTRQAQSDDITFTKYMTKGSGGYSEYEYQNKQYEAGKDGSTYEFLHNGNLISYNSHQLKFYKLDYINDKIEATELSAQEVKNLFPNLEIVMISSFKNNKITLYKPWLEQKTFMLLNDTNTDFYKYQFENLGGYELIRGVFEVSKYQILPETFIFSHFGSKDKLTPPLKITVKNGKN
;
A
#
# COMPACT_ATOMS: atom_id res chain seq x y z
N MET A 1 -33.64 -14.17 -30.63
CA MET A 1 -32.55 -13.20 -30.80
C MET A 1 -32.59 -12.07 -29.77
N LYS A 2 -33.70 -11.35 -29.56
CA LYS A 2 -33.81 -10.29 -28.53
C LYS A 2 -33.44 -10.75 -27.10
N LYS A 3 -33.88 -11.95 -26.70
CA LYS A 3 -33.54 -12.52 -25.37
C LYS A 3 -32.03 -12.79 -25.20
N LEU A 4 -31.33 -13.20 -26.27
CA LEU A 4 -29.88 -13.45 -26.24
C LEU A 4 -29.08 -12.14 -26.15
N LEU A 5 -29.56 -11.08 -26.82
CA LEU A 5 -28.95 -9.75 -26.78
C LEU A 5 -29.05 -9.12 -25.38
N ILE A 6 -30.19 -9.30 -24.70
CA ILE A 6 -30.41 -8.82 -23.33
C ILE A 6 -29.49 -9.55 -22.34
N THR A 7 -29.31 -10.87 -22.49
CA THR A 7 -28.36 -11.62 -21.65
C THR A 7 -26.92 -11.16 -21.87
N LEU A 8 -26.52 -10.88 -23.13
CA LEU A 8 -25.18 -10.41 -23.44
C LEU A 8 -24.90 -9.01 -22.85
N ILE A 9 -25.89 -8.12 -22.88
CA ILE A 9 -25.80 -6.77 -22.30
C ILE A 9 -25.72 -6.84 -20.75
N LEU A 10 -26.45 -7.76 -20.11
CA LEU A 10 -26.37 -8.01 -18.65
C LEU A 10 -25.05 -8.65 -18.21
N ILE A 11 -24.40 -9.44 -19.07
CA ILE A 11 -23.08 -10.02 -18.80
C ILE A 11 -21.98 -8.95 -18.98
N LEU A 12 -22.16 -8.01 -19.92
CA LEU A 12 -21.21 -6.92 -20.17
C LEU A 12 -21.25 -5.83 -19.08
N SER A 13 -22.40 -5.60 -18.43
CA SER A 13 -22.56 -4.58 -17.38
C SER A 13 -22.09 -5.00 -15.97
N ALA A 14 -21.68 -6.25 -15.78
CA ALA A 14 -21.15 -6.75 -14.51
C ALA A 14 -19.62 -6.58 -14.34
N ASN A 15 -18.93 -6.01 -15.34
CA ASN A 15 -17.49 -5.77 -15.30
C ASN A 15 -17.16 -4.43 -14.63
N THR A 16 -17.59 -4.26 -13.38
CA THR A 16 -16.87 -3.32 -12.52
C THR A 16 -15.73 -4.13 -11.92
N VAL A 17 -14.52 -3.97 -12.47
CA VAL A 17 -13.30 -4.25 -11.70
C VAL A 17 -13.33 -3.24 -10.57
N SER A 18 -13.84 -3.66 -9.41
CA SER A 18 -13.78 -2.83 -8.22
C SER A 18 -12.32 -2.80 -7.78
N ALA A 19 -11.79 -1.62 -7.49
CA ALA A 19 -10.57 -1.52 -6.73
C ALA A 19 -10.78 -2.18 -5.35
N TYR A 20 -9.70 -2.67 -4.74
CA TYR A 20 -9.77 -3.26 -3.41
C TYR A 20 -10.39 -2.27 -2.41
N ASP A 21 -11.37 -2.71 -1.63
CA ASP A 21 -12.00 -1.86 -0.63
C ASP A 21 -11.16 -1.80 0.65
N TYR A 22 -10.27 -0.79 0.71
CA TYR A 22 -9.42 -0.57 1.88
C TYR A 22 -10.24 -0.33 3.15
N PRO A 23 -9.79 -0.83 4.32
CA PRO A 23 -10.41 -0.47 5.60
C PRO A 23 -10.56 1.05 5.75
N PRO A 24 -11.65 1.54 6.39
CA PRO A 24 -11.93 2.98 6.47
C PRO A 24 -10.77 3.81 7.04
N PHE A 25 -10.06 3.29 8.03
CA PHE A 25 -8.93 3.97 8.66
C PHE A 25 -7.73 4.12 7.72
N ILE A 26 -7.55 3.21 6.75
CA ILE A 26 -6.56 3.39 5.69
C ILE A 26 -7.06 4.44 4.71
N ARG A 27 -8.30 4.35 4.23
CA ARG A 27 -8.86 5.37 3.30
C ARG A 27 -8.80 6.79 3.86
N ASP A 28 -8.96 6.93 5.18
CA ASP A 28 -8.81 8.18 5.92
C ASP A 28 -7.34 8.52 6.25
N GLY A 29 -6.46 8.36 5.26
CA GLY A 29 -5.05 8.69 5.37
C GLY A 29 -4.79 10.18 5.65
N ILE A 30 -3.60 10.47 6.17
CA ILE A 30 -3.15 11.84 6.47
C ILE A 30 -2.81 12.54 5.16
N LYS A 31 -3.53 13.61 4.84
CA LYS A 31 -3.33 14.40 3.62
C LYS A 31 -2.35 15.56 3.89
N PRO A 32 -1.72 16.13 2.85
CA PRO A 32 -1.01 17.40 3.01
C PRO A 32 -1.92 18.43 3.69
N GLU A 33 -1.36 19.22 4.60
CA GLU A 33 -2.03 20.22 5.44
C GLU A 33 -2.92 19.66 6.56
N ASP A 34 -3.14 18.33 6.63
CA ASP A 34 -3.78 17.72 7.80
C ASP A 34 -2.87 17.86 9.04
N THR A 35 -3.51 17.94 10.21
CA THR A 35 -2.82 17.88 11.49
C THR A 35 -2.95 16.52 12.15
N VAL A 36 -1.90 16.13 12.86
CA VAL A 36 -1.88 14.96 13.74
C VAL A 36 -1.14 15.34 15.02
N SER A 37 -1.69 14.96 16.16
CA SER A 37 -1.16 15.29 17.47
C SER A 37 -0.58 14.05 18.14
N TYR A 38 0.60 14.19 18.73
CA TYR A 38 1.26 13.16 19.52
C TYR A 38 1.13 13.47 21.01
N SER A 39 0.66 12.51 21.79
CA SER A 39 0.64 12.60 23.25
C SER A 39 1.93 12.00 23.82
N PRO A 40 2.83 12.81 24.41
CA PRO A 40 4.05 12.31 25.03
C PRO A 40 3.79 11.42 26.25
N LYS A 41 2.63 11.61 26.89
CA LYS A 41 2.21 10.84 28.08
C LYS A 41 1.78 9.41 27.71
N ASP A 42 0.97 9.28 26.67
CA ASP A 42 0.36 8.00 26.30
C ASP A 42 1.09 7.30 25.14
N HIS A 43 2.08 7.96 24.54
CA HIS A 43 2.80 7.52 23.34
C HIS A 43 1.85 7.17 22.19
N LYS A 44 0.88 8.07 21.94
CA LYS A 44 -0.19 7.87 20.97
C LYS A 44 -0.36 9.06 20.05
N TRP A 45 -0.80 8.76 18.84
CA TRP A 45 -1.19 9.73 17.82
C TRP A 45 -2.71 9.84 17.70
N THR A 46 -3.20 11.06 17.46
CA THR A 46 -4.63 11.38 17.32
C THR A 46 -4.85 12.55 16.37
N ARG A 47 -6.05 12.67 15.78
CA ARG A 47 -6.49 13.90 15.08
C ARG A 47 -7.14 14.92 16.05
N GLN A 48 -7.43 14.52 17.28
CA GLN A 48 -8.07 15.34 18.30
C GLN A 48 -7.07 15.68 19.39
N ALA A 49 -6.44 16.85 19.27
CA ALA A 49 -5.43 17.32 20.21
C ALA A 49 -6.00 17.54 21.62
N GLN A 50 -5.22 17.18 22.63
CA GLN A 50 -5.40 17.58 24.03
C GLN A 50 -4.42 18.72 24.39
N SER A 51 -4.58 19.33 25.57
CA SER A 51 -3.82 20.54 25.96
C SER A 51 -2.30 20.37 25.94
N ASP A 52 -1.83 19.15 26.17
CA ASP A 52 -0.41 18.83 26.35
C ASP A 52 0.17 18.04 25.15
N ASP A 53 -0.62 17.88 24.09
CA ASP A 53 -0.20 17.16 22.90
C ASP A 53 0.66 18.04 21.99
N ILE A 54 1.53 17.38 21.23
CA ILE A 54 2.41 17.98 20.24
C ILE A 54 1.75 17.85 18.87
N THR A 55 1.25 18.95 18.31
CA THR A 55 0.54 18.97 17.02
C THR A 55 1.49 19.22 15.87
N PHE A 56 1.55 18.26 14.95
CA PHE A 56 2.30 18.34 13.70
C PHE A 56 1.34 18.61 12.53
N THR A 57 1.80 19.39 11.55
CA THR A 57 1.12 19.58 10.27
C THR A 57 1.86 18.78 9.20
N LYS A 58 1.16 17.96 8.43
CA LYS A 58 1.78 17.22 7.32
C LYS A 58 2.08 18.15 6.15
N TYR A 59 3.27 18.01 5.58
CA TYR A 59 3.71 18.68 4.37
C TYR A 59 4.31 17.68 3.37
N MET A 60 4.35 18.06 2.10
CA MET A 60 5.04 17.29 1.05
C MET A 60 5.77 18.26 0.11
N THR A 61 7.10 18.27 0.19
CA THR A 61 7.93 19.11 -0.66
C THR A 61 7.83 18.67 -2.12
N LYS A 62 7.56 19.61 -3.04
CA LYS A 62 7.54 19.32 -4.48
C LYS A 62 8.90 18.80 -4.94
N GLY A 63 8.91 17.65 -5.60
CA GLY A 63 10.14 17.03 -6.09
C GLY A 63 10.80 16.08 -5.09
N SER A 64 10.25 15.89 -3.88
CA SER A 64 10.77 14.93 -2.88
C SER A 64 10.62 13.46 -3.30
N GLY A 65 10.03 13.17 -4.46
CA GLY A 65 9.60 11.81 -4.82
C GLY A 65 8.33 11.37 -4.09
N GLY A 66 7.63 12.31 -3.43
CA GLY A 66 6.39 12.04 -2.71
C GLY A 66 6.61 11.65 -1.25
N TYR A 67 7.78 11.95 -0.68
CA TYR A 67 8.00 11.79 0.76
C TYR A 67 7.23 12.84 1.57
N SER A 68 6.66 12.38 2.68
CA SER A 68 6.00 13.18 3.70
C SER A 68 7.02 13.77 4.66
N GLU A 69 6.74 15.01 5.04
CA GLU A 69 7.39 15.74 6.11
C GLU A 69 6.31 16.19 7.10
N TYR A 70 6.72 16.46 8.33
CA TYR A 70 5.86 17.04 9.36
C TYR A 70 6.48 18.32 9.88
N GLU A 71 5.66 19.34 10.13
CA GLU A 71 6.11 20.61 10.70
C GLU A 71 5.56 20.77 12.12
N TYR A 72 6.44 21.14 13.05
CA TYR A 72 6.09 21.55 14.41
C TYR A 72 7.04 22.65 14.87
N GLN A 73 6.50 23.75 15.41
CA GLN A 73 7.27 24.93 15.86
C GLN A 73 8.26 25.47 14.81
N ASN A 74 7.82 25.59 13.54
CA ASN A 74 8.65 26.02 12.40
C ASN A 74 9.88 25.12 12.11
N LYS A 75 9.90 23.90 12.65
CA LYS A 75 10.90 22.88 12.35
C LYS A 75 10.26 21.76 11.55
N GLN A 76 10.97 21.30 10.52
CA GLN A 76 10.57 20.17 9.70
C GLN A 76 11.18 18.86 10.23
N TYR A 77 10.39 17.80 10.13
CA TYR A 77 10.73 16.45 10.54
C TYR A 77 10.44 15.50 9.38
N GLU A 78 11.43 14.71 8.99
CA GLU A 78 11.22 13.62 8.03
C GLU A 78 10.31 12.55 8.68
N ALA A 79 9.37 12.01 7.92
CA ALA A 79 8.47 10.96 8.39
C ALA A 79 9.17 9.59 8.46
N GLY A 80 10.12 9.44 9.38
CA GLY A 80 10.98 8.26 9.53
C GLY A 80 12.24 8.31 8.67
N LYS A 81 13.27 7.56 9.08
CA LYS A 81 14.62 7.58 8.48
C LYS A 81 14.65 7.30 6.97
N ASP A 82 13.84 6.36 6.51
CA ASP A 82 13.80 5.98 5.09
C ASP A 82 12.71 6.72 4.31
N GLY A 83 12.04 7.67 4.97
CA GLY A 83 10.89 8.40 4.46
C GLY A 83 9.61 7.59 4.45
N SER A 84 8.49 8.30 4.34
CA SER A 84 7.17 7.74 4.15
C SER A 84 6.48 8.42 2.98
N THR A 85 5.62 7.71 2.27
CA THR A 85 4.85 8.25 1.14
C THR A 85 3.35 8.28 1.40
N TYR A 86 2.90 7.66 2.49
CA TYR A 86 1.50 7.57 2.88
C TYR A 86 1.39 7.20 4.35
N GLU A 87 0.47 7.81 5.08
CA GLU A 87 0.29 7.56 6.51
C GLU A 87 -1.19 7.52 6.87
N PHE A 88 -1.51 6.79 7.92
CA PHE A 88 -2.86 6.70 8.48
C PHE A 88 -2.81 6.37 9.97
N LEU A 89 -3.87 6.70 10.69
CA LEU A 89 -3.99 6.37 12.11
C LEU A 89 -4.67 5.02 12.31
N HIS A 90 -4.11 4.22 13.22
CA HIS A 90 -4.75 2.98 13.66
C HIS A 90 -4.49 2.72 15.15
N ASN A 91 -5.57 2.68 15.95
CA ASN A 91 -5.53 2.39 17.38
C ASN A 91 -4.50 3.23 18.16
N GLY A 92 -4.43 4.53 17.87
CA GLY A 92 -3.47 5.45 18.51
C GLY A 92 -2.05 5.38 17.97
N ASN A 93 -1.79 4.63 16.89
CA ASN A 93 -0.50 4.62 16.21
C ASN A 93 -0.59 5.39 14.90
N LEU A 94 0.46 6.13 14.57
CA LEU A 94 0.67 6.65 13.21
C LEU A 94 1.43 5.57 12.43
N ILE A 95 0.75 4.96 11.47
CA ILE A 95 1.33 3.95 10.59
C ILE A 95 1.71 4.62 9.29
N SER A 96 2.91 4.33 8.81
CA SER A 96 3.45 4.85 7.56
C SER A 96 3.68 3.74 6.55
N TYR A 97 3.61 4.09 5.27
CA TYR A 97 3.88 3.22 4.14
C TYR A 97 4.87 3.92 3.21
N ASN A 98 6.00 3.26 2.98
CA ASN A 98 6.99 3.67 2.00
C ASN A 98 6.77 2.89 0.71
N SER A 99 6.27 3.57 -0.32
CA SER A 99 5.96 2.95 -1.62
C SER A 99 7.19 2.63 -2.47
N HIS A 100 8.37 3.14 -2.10
CA HIS A 100 9.64 2.81 -2.76
C HIS A 100 10.23 1.55 -2.14
N GLN A 101 10.02 1.34 -0.85
CA GLN A 101 10.46 0.11 -0.20
C GLN A 101 9.38 -0.98 -0.19
N LEU A 102 8.11 -0.66 -0.41
CA LEU A 102 6.96 -1.55 -0.16
C LEU A 102 6.93 -2.08 1.29
N LYS A 103 7.19 -1.19 2.24
CA LYS A 103 7.28 -1.48 3.68
C LYS A 103 6.37 -0.58 4.50
N PHE A 104 5.98 -1.09 5.66
CA PHE A 104 5.17 -0.35 6.63
C PHE A 104 5.96 -0.11 7.90
N TYR A 105 5.76 1.04 8.53
CA TYR A 105 6.40 1.39 9.78
C TYR A 105 5.39 1.95 10.77
N LYS A 106 5.63 1.74 12.05
CA LYS A 106 5.04 2.56 13.11
C LYS A 106 5.94 3.77 13.34
N LEU A 107 5.35 4.96 13.33
CA LEU A 107 6.04 6.21 13.63
C LEU A 107 5.83 6.60 15.10
N ASP A 108 6.89 7.09 15.72
CA ASP A 108 6.88 7.59 17.10
C ASP A 108 7.70 8.88 17.20
N TYR A 109 7.32 9.80 18.09
CA TYR A 109 8.07 11.04 18.30
C TYR A 109 8.91 10.94 19.57
N ILE A 110 10.23 10.77 19.39
CA ILE A 110 11.18 10.49 20.48
C ILE A 110 12.42 11.36 20.27
N ASN A 111 12.89 12.00 21.34
CA ASN A 111 14.13 12.81 21.32
C ASN A 111 14.17 13.83 20.17
N ASP A 112 13.05 14.52 19.95
CA ASP A 112 12.93 15.57 18.93
C ASP A 112 13.12 15.06 17.49
N LYS A 113 12.69 13.82 17.23
CA LYS A 113 12.68 13.15 15.93
C LYS A 113 11.44 12.27 15.77
N ILE A 114 11.00 12.08 14.52
CA ILE A 114 10.02 11.06 14.16
C ILE A 114 10.79 9.80 13.77
N GLU A 115 10.84 8.84 14.69
CA GLU A 115 11.50 7.56 14.51
C GLU A 115 10.53 6.55 13.87
N ALA A 116 11.06 5.62 13.08
CA ALA A 116 10.29 4.60 12.39
C ALA A 116 10.71 3.20 12.84
N THR A 117 9.73 2.38 13.22
CA THR A 117 9.92 0.95 13.52
C THR A 117 9.21 0.13 12.46
N GLU A 118 9.93 -0.72 11.73
CA GLU A 118 9.35 -1.57 10.67
C GLU A 118 8.33 -2.54 11.26
N LEU A 119 7.15 -2.64 10.63
CA LEU A 119 6.13 -3.61 11.00
C LEU A 119 6.47 -4.98 10.44
N SER A 120 6.28 -6.01 11.26
CA SER A 120 6.35 -7.40 10.82
C SER A 120 5.24 -7.74 9.83
N ALA A 121 5.43 -8.80 9.03
CA ALA A 121 4.41 -9.29 8.11
C ALA A 121 3.09 -9.64 8.82
N GLN A 122 3.15 -10.09 10.08
CA GLN A 122 1.95 -10.39 10.87
C GLN A 122 1.21 -9.11 11.29
N GLU A 123 1.93 -8.06 11.67
CA GLU A 123 1.32 -6.76 11.98
C GLU A 123 0.68 -6.14 10.74
N VAL A 124 1.36 -6.21 9.59
CA VAL A 124 0.77 -5.78 8.30
C VAL A 124 -0.47 -6.62 7.97
N LYS A 125 -0.44 -7.94 8.18
CA LYS A 125 -1.61 -8.81 7.98
C LYS A 125 -2.78 -8.42 8.89
N ASN A 126 -2.52 -7.94 10.11
CA ASN A 126 -3.58 -7.46 11.00
C ASN A 126 -4.21 -6.15 10.51
N LEU A 127 -3.44 -5.29 9.83
CA LEU A 127 -3.96 -4.08 9.18
C LEU A 127 -4.78 -4.40 7.91
N PHE A 128 -4.39 -5.46 7.20
CA PHE A 128 -5.01 -5.90 5.94
C PHE A 128 -5.50 -7.37 6.02
N PRO A 129 -6.49 -7.69 6.87
CA PRO A 129 -6.87 -9.08 7.15
C PRO A 129 -7.35 -9.83 5.91
N ASN A 130 -7.92 -9.12 4.93
CA ASN A 130 -8.49 -9.70 3.71
C ASN A 130 -7.47 -9.92 2.58
N LEU A 131 -6.22 -9.50 2.75
CA LEU A 131 -5.19 -9.59 1.70
C LEU A 131 -4.26 -10.77 1.93
N GLU A 132 -3.89 -11.47 0.86
CA GLU A 132 -2.77 -12.41 0.92
C GLU A 132 -1.45 -11.65 0.77
N ILE A 133 -0.59 -11.74 1.79
CA ILE A 133 0.74 -11.14 1.76
C ILE A 133 1.67 -12.02 0.92
N VAL A 134 2.36 -11.41 -0.03
CA VAL A 134 3.34 -12.06 -0.91
C VAL A 134 4.68 -11.40 -0.68
N MET A 135 5.59 -12.11 -0.02
CA MET A 135 6.93 -11.61 0.29
C MET A 135 7.78 -11.49 -0.98
N ILE A 136 8.57 -10.42 -1.12
CA ILE A 136 9.46 -10.25 -2.28
C ILE A 136 10.49 -11.37 -2.37
N SER A 137 11.00 -11.87 -1.23
CA SER A 137 11.93 -13.01 -1.19
C SER A 137 11.37 -14.32 -1.78
N SER A 138 10.05 -14.44 -1.90
CA SER A 138 9.40 -15.65 -2.44
C SER A 138 9.51 -15.77 -3.97
N PHE A 139 9.90 -14.70 -4.67
CA PHE A 139 10.08 -14.70 -6.11
C PHE A 139 11.34 -15.48 -6.51
N LYS A 140 11.20 -16.38 -7.49
CA LYS A 140 12.31 -17.12 -8.09
C LYS A 140 12.58 -16.58 -9.49
N ASN A 141 13.77 -16.02 -9.71
CA ASN A 141 14.13 -15.36 -10.98
C ASN A 141 13.09 -14.31 -11.39
N ASN A 142 12.68 -13.47 -10.43
CA ASN A 142 11.66 -12.41 -10.59
C ASN A 142 10.28 -12.94 -11.02
N LYS A 143 9.97 -14.20 -10.74
CA LYS A 143 8.69 -14.84 -11.06
C LYS A 143 8.09 -15.51 -9.84
N ILE A 144 6.76 -15.49 -9.77
CA ILE A 144 5.98 -16.27 -8.80
C ILE A 144 4.70 -16.78 -9.44
N THR A 145 4.21 -17.91 -8.94
CA THR A 145 2.84 -18.38 -9.22
C THR A 145 2.04 -18.31 -7.93
N LEU A 146 0.89 -17.65 -7.99
CA LEU A 146 -0.06 -17.51 -6.90
C LEU A 146 -1.38 -18.20 -7.27
N TYR A 147 -2.20 -18.47 -6.26
CA TYR A 147 -3.43 -19.23 -6.43
C TYR A 147 -4.60 -18.51 -5.78
N LYS A 148 -5.74 -18.53 -6.48
CA LYS A 148 -7.02 -18.09 -5.95
C LYS A 148 -8.09 -19.18 -6.07
N PRO A 149 -9.11 -19.19 -5.21
CA PRO A 149 -10.22 -20.12 -5.36
C PRO A 149 -11.01 -19.86 -6.66
N TRP A 150 -11.66 -20.91 -7.15
CA TRP A 150 -12.52 -20.83 -8.32
C TRP A 150 -13.72 -19.92 -8.06
N LEU A 151 -14.03 -19.05 -9.02
CA LEU A 151 -15.19 -18.13 -8.97
C LEU A 151 -15.19 -17.17 -7.76
N GLU A 152 -14.05 -17.02 -7.08
CA GLU A 152 -13.84 -16.06 -6.00
C GLU A 152 -12.81 -15.01 -6.41
N GLN A 153 -13.00 -13.80 -5.88
CA GLN A 153 -12.02 -12.73 -5.96
C GLN A 153 -10.95 -12.95 -4.89
N LYS A 154 -9.73 -12.50 -5.18
CA LYS A 154 -8.66 -12.55 -4.19
C LYS A 154 -7.72 -11.38 -4.40
N THR A 155 -7.38 -10.72 -3.30
CA THR A 155 -6.49 -9.56 -3.29
C THR A 155 -5.16 -9.96 -2.67
N PHE A 156 -4.08 -9.53 -3.29
CA PHE A 156 -2.72 -9.78 -2.85
C PHE A 156 -2.00 -8.47 -2.56
N MET A 157 -1.00 -8.50 -1.69
CA MET A 157 -0.09 -7.39 -1.43
C MET A 157 1.35 -7.87 -1.52
N LEU A 158 2.15 -7.21 -2.35
CA LEU A 158 3.59 -7.34 -2.31
C LEU A 158 4.13 -6.65 -1.06
N LEU A 159 4.85 -7.39 -0.23
CA LEU A 159 5.54 -6.87 0.98
C LEU A 159 7.03 -7.18 0.87
N ASN A 160 7.86 -6.16 1.01
CA ASN A 160 9.30 -6.31 0.83
C ASN A 160 10.02 -6.69 2.12
N ASP A 161 10.63 -7.87 2.12
CA ASP A 161 11.53 -8.38 3.16
C ASP A 161 12.99 -8.42 2.70
N THR A 162 13.33 -7.69 1.63
CA THR A 162 14.69 -7.57 1.11
C THR A 162 15.14 -6.10 1.14
N ASN A 163 16.35 -5.86 0.64
CA ASN A 163 16.90 -4.50 0.45
C ASN A 163 16.61 -3.93 -0.96
N THR A 164 15.71 -4.56 -1.73
CA THR A 164 15.37 -4.09 -3.08
C THR A 164 14.60 -2.78 -3.01
N ASP A 165 14.96 -1.83 -3.88
CA ASP A 165 14.22 -0.58 -4.07
C ASP A 165 13.25 -0.71 -5.25
N PHE A 166 12.02 -0.26 -5.04
CA PHE A 166 10.88 -0.26 -5.95
C PHE A 166 10.43 1.17 -6.30
N TYR A 167 11.33 2.16 -6.20
CA TYR A 167 11.08 3.51 -6.68
C TYR A 167 10.52 3.47 -8.10
N LYS A 168 9.43 4.19 -8.34
CA LYS A 168 8.67 4.22 -9.61
C LYS A 168 8.16 2.87 -10.14
N TYR A 169 8.13 1.81 -9.34
CA TYR A 169 7.44 0.60 -9.74
C TYR A 169 5.93 0.74 -9.64
N GLN A 170 5.22 0.15 -10.60
CA GLN A 170 3.77 0.03 -10.63
C GLN A 170 3.35 -1.19 -11.46
N PHE A 171 2.07 -1.59 -11.32
CA PHE A 171 1.48 -2.57 -12.21
C PHE A 171 1.20 -1.97 -13.59
N GLU A 172 1.57 -2.67 -14.67
CA GLU A 172 1.48 -2.13 -16.04
C GLU A 172 0.04 -1.95 -16.54
N ASN A 173 -0.88 -2.83 -16.15
CA ASN A 173 -2.24 -2.90 -16.71
C ASN A 173 -3.35 -2.78 -15.67
N LEU A 174 -3.01 -2.39 -14.44
CA LEU A 174 -3.98 -2.06 -13.41
C LEU A 174 -4.07 -0.53 -13.39
N GLY A 175 -5.10 0.02 -14.04
CA GLY A 175 -5.30 1.47 -14.09
C GLY A 175 -5.56 2.06 -12.70
N GLY A 176 -5.18 3.32 -12.50
CA GLY A 176 -5.41 4.05 -11.24
C GLY A 176 -4.18 4.16 -10.34
N TYR A 177 -4.19 5.14 -9.44
CA TYR A 177 -3.21 5.25 -8.35
C TYR A 177 -3.75 4.50 -7.13
N GLU A 178 -3.18 3.34 -6.84
CA GLU A 178 -3.45 2.61 -5.60
C GLU A 178 -2.82 3.33 -4.40
N LEU A 179 -3.54 3.40 -3.27
CA LEU A 179 -3.00 3.93 -2.01
C LEU A 179 -1.74 3.15 -1.59
N ILE A 180 -1.77 1.83 -1.80
CA ILE A 180 -0.67 0.91 -1.52
C ILE A 180 -0.22 0.28 -2.84
N ARG A 181 0.89 0.76 -3.42
CA ARG A 181 1.38 0.35 -4.76
C ARG A 181 1.52 -1.17 -5.00
N GLY A 182 1.80 -1.93 -3.95
CA GLY A 182 1.97 -3.39 -4.03
C GLY A 182 0.66 -4.19 -4.04
N VAL A 183 -0.50 -3.54 -3.95
CA VAL A 183 -1.81 -4.21 -3.91
C VAL A 183 -2.34 -4.44 -5.32
N PHE A 184 -2.86 -5.64 -5.55
CA PHE A 184 -3.61 -5.96 -6.75
C PHE A 184 -4.72 -6.95 -6.44
N GLU A 185 -5.87 -6.74 -7.10
CA GLU A 185 -7.02 -7.63 -7.00
C GLU A 185 -7.13 -8.49 -8.25
N VAL A 186 -7.47 -9.76 -8.03
CA VAL A 186 -7.70 -10.72 -9.11
C VAL A 186 -9.18 -11.08 -9.15
N SER A 187 -9.80 -10.77 -10.28
CA SER A 187 -11.25 -10.88 -10.47
C SER A 187 -11.75 -12.32 -10.31
N LYS A 188 -12.95 -12.46 -9.73
CA LYS A 188 -13.68 -13.73 -9.71
C LYS A 188 -13.96 -14.30 -11.11
N TYR A 189 -13.99 -13.45 -12.13
CA TYR A 189 -14.24 -13.82 -13.53
C TYR A 189 -12.99 -14.25 -14.28
N GLN A 190 -11.80 -14.17 -13.67
CA GLN A 190 -10.59 -14.74 -14.24
C GLN A 190 -10.73 -16.27 -14.31
N ILE A 191 -10.80 -16.82 -15.53
CA ILE A 191 -10.88 -18.27 -15.78
C ILE A 191 -9.51 -18.84 -16.16
N LEU A 192 -8.79 -18.18 -17.07
CA LEU A 192 -7.46 -18.59 -17.52
C LEU A 192 -6.38 -17.96 -16.64
N PRO A 193 -5.17 -18.56 -16.54
CA PRO A 193 -4.05 -17.95 -15.84
C PRO A 193 -3.78 -16.53 -16.36
N GLU A 194 -3.67 -15.58 -15.44
CA GLU A 194 -3.40 -14.18 -15.73
C GLU A 194 -2.01 -13.83 -15.21
N THR A 195 -1.27 -12.99 -15.93
CA THR A 195 0.06 -12.53 -15.50
C THR A 195 0.05 -11.03 -15.27
N PHE A 196 0.31 -10.66 -14.01
CA PHE A 196 0.53 -9.28 -13.60
C PHE A 196 2.02 -8.97 -13.66
N ILE A 197 2.36 -7.79 -14.18
CA ILE A 197 3.74 -7.32 -14.26
C ILE A 197 3.86 -6.07 -13.40
N PHE A 198 4.70 -6.16 -12.38
CA PHE A 198 5.07 -5.04 -11.51
C PHE A 198 6.47 -4.58 -11.92
N SER A 199 6.60 -3.37 -12.47
CA SER A 199 7.84 -2.93 -13.11
C SER A 199 8.07 -1.42 -12.96
N HIS A 200 9.33 -1.02 -13.09
CA HIS A 200 9.75 0.37 -13.04
C HIS A 200 9.20 1.18 -14.23
N PHE A 201 8.71 2.38 -13.97
CA PHE A 201 8.34 3.34 -15.01
C PHE A 201 9.59 3.87 -15.76
N GLY A 202 9.82 3.36 -16.97
CA GLY A 202 10.84 3.89 -17.89
C GLY A 202 12.10 3.03 -18.06
N SER A 203 12.30 1.97 -17.28
CA SER A 203 13.38 0.98 -17.51
C SER A 203 12.92 -0.43 -17.11
N LYS A 204 13.50 -1.44 -17.75
CA LYS A 204 13.28 -2.87 -17.47
C LYS A 204 14.61 -3.63 -17.58
N ASP A 205 15.67 -3.04 -17.05
CA ASP A 205 17.04 -3.56 -17.11
C ASP A 205 17.36 -4.49 -15.91
N LYS A 206 18.64 -4.85 -15.75
CA LYS A 206 19.09 -5.72 -14.66
C LYS A 206 19.03 -5.06 -13.28
N LEU A 207 19.08 -3.73 -13.21
CA LEU A 207 18.99 -2.96 -11.96
C LEU A 207 17.54 -2.75 -11.54
N THR A 208 16.63 -2.71 -12.52
CA THR A 208 15.19 -2.54 -12.32
C THR A 208 14.39 -3.68 -12.98
N PRO A 209 14.63 -4.96 -12.59
CA PRO A 209 13.97 -6.07 -13.24
C PRO A 209 12.47 -6.08 -12.93
N PRO A 210 11.61 -6.41 -13.90
CA PRO A 210 10.18 -6.56 -13.66
C PRO A 210 9.90 -7.84 -12.86
N LEU A 211 8.97 -7.74 -11.89
CA LEU A 211 8.41 -8.89 -11.19
C LEU A 211 7.19 -9.41 -11.96
N LYS A 212 7.16 -10.71 -12.24
CA LYS A 212 6.06 -11.37 -12.96
C LYS A 212 5.30 -12.29 -12.03
N ILE A 213 4.00 -12.08 -11.95
CA ILE A 213 3.11 -12.78 -11.02
C ILE A 213 2.04 -13.48 -11.85
N THR A 214 2.10 -14.79 -11.93
CA THR A 214 1.06 -15.58 -12.61
C THR A 214 0.05 -16.09 -11.58
N VAL A 215 -1.22 -15.74 -11.74
CA VAL A 215 -2.29 -16.20 -10.84
C VAL A 215 -3.10 -17.29 -11.51
N LYS A 216 -3.30 -18.41 -10.84
CA LYS A 216 -4.08 -19.56 -11.31
C LYS A 216 -5.27 -19.81 -10.40
N ASN A 217 -6.36 -20.34 -10.97
CA ASN A 217 -7.44 -20.90 -10.16
C ASN A 217 -7.00 -22.25 -9.56
N GLY A 218 -7.26 -22.47 -8.27
CA GLY A 218 -6.97 -23.73 -7.59
C GLY A 218 -6.31 -23.54 -6.23
N LYS A 219 -5.61 -24.58 -5.77
CA LYS A 219 -4.78 -24.57 -4.56
C LYS A 219 -3.32 -24.84 -4.98
N ASN A 220 -2.38 -24.31 -4.19
CA ASN A 220 -0.96 -24.65 -4.23
C ASN A 220 -0.76 -26.15 -4.01
#